data_AF-A0A7X6ZUC4-F1
#
_entry.id   AF-A0A7X6ZUC4-F1
#
_cell.length_a   1.000
_cell.length_b   1.000
_cell.length_c   1.000
_cell.angle_alpha   90.00
_cell.angle_beta   90.00
_cell.angle_gamma   90.00
#
_symmetry.space_group_name_H-M   'P 1'
#
loop_
_entity.id
_entity.type
_entity.pdbx_description
1 polymer ?
#
loop_
_entity_poly.entity_id
_entity_poly.type
_entity_poly.pdbx_seq_one_letter_code
_entity_poly.pdbx_strand_id
1 'polypeptide(L)'
;MLRINMNWENELFNKNEKPLDKFVDGYSNTSVFRTIAFIGDSLSSGELETRDENNKPGYHDLFDYSWGQYIARKNGLKAYNFSRGGMTAKEYIESFAEQNNYWDKEKACQAYVLALGVNDIYNRNMEIGTIDDIDKNDYRKNKHTFAGYYGAIISRYKEISPDAKFFFVTFPNSNTPNRDDKTLGMINLLYAISD
;
A
#
# COMPACT_ATOMS: atom_id res chain seq x y z
N MET A 1 32.29 -22.37 -9.49
CA MET A 1 31.49 -21.68 -8.45
C MET A 1 32.29 -20.48 -7.98
N LEU A 2 32.01 -19.29 -8.52
CA LEU A 2 32.55 -18.04 -7.98
C LEU A 2 31.75 -17.71 -6.73
N ARG A 3 32.35 -17.89 -5.54
CA ARG A 3 31.79 -17.36 -4.30
C ARG A 3 32.00 -15.86 -4.33
N ILE A 4 30.94 -15.12 -4.63
CA ILE A 4 30.90 -13.69 -4.33
C ILE A 4 30.93 -13.59 -2.80
N ASN A 5 32.00 -13.05 -2.24
CA ASN A 5 32.08 -12.71 -0.81
C ASN A 5 31.12 -11.55 -0.55
N MET A 6 29.83 -11.88 -0.37
CA MET A 6 28.81 -10.91 0.00
C MET A 6 28.91 -10.67 1.50
N ASN A 7 29.27 -9.44 1.88
CA ASN A 7 29.29 -9.04 3.28
C ASN A 7 27.85 -8.74 3.72
N TRP A 8 27.17 -9.77 4.21
CA TRP A 8 25.78 -9.70 4.67
C TRP A 8 25.55 -8.64 5.75
N GLU A 9 26.54 -8.29 6.57
CA GLU A 9 26.37 -7.23 7.57
C GLU A 9 26.22 -5.85 6.93
N ASN A 10 27.06 -5.53 5.93
CA ASN A 10 26.96 -4.26 5.22
C ASN A 10 25.72 -4.18 4.33
N GLU A 11 25.28 -5.31 3.80
CA GLU A 11 24.11 -5.44 2.91
C GLU A 11 22.77 -5.44 3.66
N LEU A 12 22.74 -5.93 4.92
CA LEU A 12 21.52 -5.96 5.75
C LEU A 12 21.41 -4.79 6.73
N PHE A 13 22.54 -4.15 7.09
CA PHE A 13 22.60 -3.15 8.16
C PHE A 13 23.26 -1.84 7.75
N ASN A 14 23.06 -1.40 6.50
CA ASN A 14 23.41 -0.03 6.15
C ASN A 14 22.47 0.95 6.89
N LYS A 15 22.95 1.53 7.99
CA LYS A 15 22.16 2.44 8.84
C LYS A 15 21.59 3.66 8.10
N ASN A 16 22.14 4.02 6.95
CA ASN A 16 21.69 5.16 6.16
C ASN A 16 20.83 4.76 4.96
N GLU A 17 20.66 3.46 4.70
CA GLU A 17 19.81 2.96 3.62
C GLU A 17 18.34 3.12 4.00
N LYS A 18 17.58 3.82 3.16
CA LYS A 18 16.14 3.92 3.33
C LYS A 18 15.44 2.72 2.71
N PRO A 19 14.22 2.36 3.17
CA PRO A 19 13.48 1.18 2.71
C PRO A 19 13.24 1.05 1.20
N LEU A 20 13.41 2.12 0.41
CA LEU A 20 13.20 2.13 -1.05
C LEU A 20 14.48 2.45 -1.84
N ASP A 21 15.66 2.50 -1.20
CA ASP A 21 16.93 2.82 -1.85
C ASP A 21 17.51 1.63 -2.63
N LYS A 22 17.26 0.38 -2.19
CA LYS A 22 17.70 -0.84 -2.87
C LYS A 22 16.57 -1.85 -3.02
N PHE A 23 16.36 -2.31 -4.26
CA PHE A 23 15.46 -3.41 -4.56
C PHE A 23 16.25 -4.72 -4.58
N VAL A 24 15.83 -5.70 -3.78
CA VAL A 24 16.51 -7.00 -3.72
C VAL A 24 15.86 -7.95 -4.74
N ASP A 25 16.67 -8.50 -5.64
CA ASP A 25 16.21 -9.55 -6.55
C ASP A 25 16.31 -10.94 -5.88
N GLY A 26 15.31 -11.79 -6.08
CA GLY A 26 15.46 -13.23 -5.92
C GLY A 26 14.80 -13.92 -4.72
N TYR A 27 14.21 -13.21 -3.75
CA TYR A 27 13.47 -13.87 -2.66
C TYR A 27 12.19 -13.12 -2.28
N SER A 28 11.03 -13.76 -2.51
CA SER A 28 9.76 -13.32 -1.93
C SER A 28 9.75 -13.71 -0.45
N ASN A 29 10.44 -12.96 0.41
CA ASN A 29 10.49 -13.19 1.86
C ASN A 29 9.14 -13.05 2.57
N THR A 30 8.06 -12.77 1.83
CA THR A 30 6.69 -12.65 2.34
C THR A 30 6.16 -13.95 2.94
N SER A 31 6.76 -15.11 2.67
CA SER A 31 6.40 -16.39 3.31
C SER A 31 6.56 -16.41 4.83
N VAL A 32 7.29 -15.43 5.40
CA VAL A 32 7.35 -15.21 6.85
C VAL A 32 5.97 -14.85 7.43
N PHE A 33 5.11 -14.23 6.61
CA PHE A 33 3.74 -13.89 6.98
C PHE A 33 2.77 -14.99 6.53
N ARG A 34 1.91 -15.43 7.45
CA ARG A 34 0.78 -16.34 7.19
C ARG A 34 -0.42 -15.60 6.61
N THR A 35 -0.60 -14.33 6.98
CA THR A 35 -1.71 -13.49 6.54
C THR A 35 -1.23 -12.11 6.13
N ILE A 36 -1.66 -11.66 4.95
CA ILE A 36 -1.38 -10.32 4.42
C ILE A 36 -2.68 -9.69 3.90
N ALA A 37 -2.93 -8.43 4.21
CA ALA A 37 -3.99 -7.65 3.57
C ALA A 37 -3.40 -6.63 2.59
N PHE A 38 -3.96 -6.58 1.38
CA PHE A 38 -3.62 -5.60 0.35
C PHE A 38 -4.71 -4.53 0.30
N ILE A 39 -4.38 -3.37 0.85
CA ILE A 39 -5.22 -2.17 0.89
C ILE A 39 -4.89 -1.33 -0.32
N GLY A 40 -5.83 -1.13 -1.25
CA GLY A 40 -5.48 -0.42 -2.47
C GLY A 40 -6.63 -0.09 -3.40
N ASP A 41 -6.24 0.48 -4.54
CA ASP A 41 -7.14 0.84 -5.62
C ASP A 41 -7.19 -0.24 -6.73
N SER A 42 -7.49 0.19 -7.95
CA SER A 42 -7.57 -0.64 -9.16
C SER A 42 -6.32 -1.49 -9.39
N LEU A 43 -5.13 -0.96 -9.11
CA LEU A 43 -3.87 -1.67 -9.30
C LEU A 43 -3.72 -2.83 -8.30
N SER A 44 -4.31 -2.70 -7.11
CA SER A 44 -4.29 -3.74 -6.08
C SER A 44 -5.43 -4.74 -6.22
N SER A 45 -6.57 -4.32 -6.78
CA SER A 45 -7.68 -5.22 -7.08
C SER A 45 -7.45 -6.07 -8.32
N GLY A 46 -6.47 -5.71 -9.17
CA GLY A 46 -6.30 -6.35 -10.47
C GLY A 46 -7.42 -5.95 -11.43
N GLU A 47 -7.85 -4.69 -11.36
CA GLU A 47 -8.90 -4.17 -12.23
C GLU A 47 -8.50 -4.27 -13.70
N LEU A 48 -9.39 -4.82 -14.52
CA LEU A 48 -9.25 -4.81 -15.97
C LEU A 48 -10.26 -3.87 -16.62
N GLU A 49 -9.76 -3.03 -17.53
CA GLU A 49 -10.60 -2.29 -18.47
C GLU A 49 -10.98 -3.20 -19.63
N THR A 50 -12.29 -3.36 -19.84
CA THR A 50 -12.87 -4.02 -21.00
C THR A 50 -13.58 -2.99 -21.88
N ARG A 51 -13.79 -3.34 -23.15
CA ARG A 51 -14.57 -2.53 -24.09
C ARG A 51 -15.68 -3.38 -24.68
N ASP A 52 -16.90 -2.88 -24.64
CA ASP A 52 -18.04 -3.52 -25.28
C ASP A 52 -18.04 -3.29 -26.80
N GLU A 53 -19.03 -3.86 -27.49
CA GLU A 53 -19.22 -3.71 -28.94
C GLU A 53 -19.42 -2.25 -29.39
N ASN A 54 -19.81 -1.36 -28.48
CA ASN A 54 -19.99 0.08 -28.71
C ASN A 54 -18.80 0.90 -28.22
N ASN A 55 -17.67 0.26 -27.91
CA ASN A 55 -16.44 0.89 -27.39
C ASN A 55 -16.63 1.60 -26.03
N LYS A 56 -17.67 1.24 -25.26
CA LYS A 56 -17.88 1.76 -23.92
C LYS A 56 -16.98 1.01 -22.94
N PRO A 57 -16.29 1.72 -22.02
CA PRO A 57 -15.43 1.08 -21.03
C PRO A 57 -16.25 0.38 -19.94
N GLY A 58 -15.82 -0.83 -19.60
CA GLY A 58 -16.21 -1.56 -18.39
C GLY A 58 -14.99 -1.76 -17.49
N TYR A 59 -15.20 -1.74 -16.17
CA TYR A 59 -14.13 -1.93 -15.20
C TYR A 59 -14.51 -3.05 -14.25
N HIS A 60 -13.61 -4.03 -14.11
CA HIS A 60 -13.87 -5.24 -13.35
C HIS A 60 -12.70 -5.56 -12.43
N ASP A 61 -12.96 -5.54 -11.12
CA ASP A 61 -12.00 -5.99 -10.11
C ASP A 61 -11.85 -7.51 -10.15
N LEU A 62 -10.72 -7.99 -10.67
CA LEU A 62 -10.42 -9.41 -10.79
C LEU A 62 -9.38 -9.84 -9.76
N PHE A 63 -9.82 -9.97 -8.50
CA PHE A 63 -8.94 -10.26 -7.37
C PHE A 63 -8.04 -11.49 -7.57
N ASP A 64 -8.52 -12.54 -8.23
CA ASP A 64 -7.73 -13.75 -8.51
C ASP A 64 -6.45 -13.45 -9.31
N TYR A 65 -6.47 -12.40 -10.14
CA TYR A 65 -5.35 -11.96 -10.96
C TYR A 65 -4.54 -10.82 -10.32
N SER A 66 -4.98 -10.30 -9.17
CA SER A 66 -4.22 -9.29 -8.43
C SER A 66 -2.84 -9.82 -8.02
N TRP A 67 -1.86 -8.93 -8.02
CA TRP A 67 -0.48 -9.26 -7.65
C TRP A 67 -0.36 -9.77 -6.21
N GLY A 68 -1.22 -9.29 -5.30
CA GLY A 68 -1.30 -9.78 -3.93
C GLY A 68 -1.73 -11.24 -3.84
N GLN A 69 -2.75 -11.65 -4.63
CA GLN A 69 -3.16 -13.05 -4.70
C GLN A 69 -2.12 -13.93 -5.41
N TYR A 70 -1.38 -13.40 -6.38
CA TYR A 70 -0.24 -14.11 -6.95
C TYR A 70 0.85 -14.40 -5.91
N ILE A 71 1.21 -13.40 -5.08
CA ILE A 71 2.12 -13.59 -3.95
C ILE A 71 1.59 -14.66 -2.99
N ALA A 72 0.28 -14.65 -2.72
CA ALA A 72 -0.38 -15.60 -1.83
C ALA A 72 -0.20 -17.05 -2.30
N ARG A 73 -0.55 -17.32 -3.56
CA ARG A 73 -0.42 -18.63 -4.19
C ARG A 73 1.03 -19.11 -4.23
N LYS A 74 1.96 -18.22 -4.59
CA LYS A 74 3.38 -18.54 -4.70
C LYS A 74 3.98 -18.94 -3.35
N ASN A 75 3.52 -18.35 -2.25
CA ASN A 75 4.12 -18.52 -0.93
C ASN A 75 3.27 -19.37 0.05
N GLY A 76 2.10 -19.85 -0.37
CA GLY A 76 1.20 -20.63 0.48
C GLY A 76 0.65 -19.85 1.68
N LEU A 77 0.42 -18.54 1.51
CA LEU A 77 -0.14 -17.66 2.54
C LEU A 77 -1.58 -17.26 2.19
N LYS A 78 -2.32 -16.74 3.19
CA LYS A 78 -3.65 -16.16 2.97
C LYS A 78 -3.51 -14.67 2.68
N ALA A 79 -4.02 -14.23 1.54
CA ALA A 79 -4.14 -12.82 1.22
C ALA A 79 -5.60 -12.35 1.24
N TYR A 80 -5.83 -11.16 1.76
CA TYR A 80 -7.09 -10.45 1.63
C TYR A 80 -6.95 -9.29 0.65
N ASN A 81 -7.89 -9.16 -0.29
CA ASN A 81 -8.04 -7.97 -1.11
C ASN A 81 -8.97 -6.99 -0.38
N PHE A 82 -8.38 -5.98 0.23
CA PHE A 82 -9.11 -4.85 0.79
C PHE A 82 -9.00 -3.67 -0.18
N SER A 83 -9.44 -3.91 -1.40
CA SER A 83 -9.18 -3.03 -2.53
C SER A 83 -10.36 -2.99 -3.49
N ARG A 84 -10.51 -1.89 -4.22
CA ARG A 84 -11.49 -1.73 -5.29
C ARG A 84 -11.00 -0.71 -6.31
N GLY A 85 -11.43 -0.83 -7.55
CA GLY A 85 -11.38 0.24 -8.54
C GLY A 85 -11.70 1.62 -7.98
N GLY A 86 -10.86 2.61 -8.30
CA GLY A 86 -11.04 4.01 -7.93
C GLY A 86 -10.93 4.35 -6.43
N MET A 87 -10.48 3.41 -5.58
CA MET A 87 -10.40 3.62 -4.14
C MET A 87 -9.47 4.79 -3.78
N THR A 88 -9.87 5.56 -2.76
CA THR A 88 -9.05 6.61 -2.13
C THR A 88 -8.79 6.29 -0.67
N ALA A 89 -7.72 6.83 -0.09
CA ALA A 89 -7.45 6.72 1.35
C ALA A 89 -8.61 7.29 2.18
N LYS A 90 -9.16 8.43 1.73
CA LYS A 90 -10.34 9.04 2.34
C LYS A 90 -11.56 8.11 2.39
N GLU A 91 -11.97 7.57 1.25
CA GLU A 91 -13.16 6.72 1.17
C GLU A 91 -12.96 5.41 1.93
N TYR A 92 -11.75 4.86 1.88
CA TYR A 92 -11.39 3.65 2.60
C TYR A 92 -11.70 3.76 4.10
N ILE A 93 -11.20 4.82 4.75
CA ILE A 93 -11.35 5.00 6.19
C ILE A 93 -12.72 5.54 6.60
N GLU A 94 -13.36 6.36 5.77
CA GLU A 94 -14.66 6.97 6.09
C GLU A 94 -15.84 6.01 5.94
N SER A 95 -15.78 5.04 5.01
CA SER A 95 -16.96 4.19 4.73
C SER A 95 -16.64 2.81 4.21
N PHE A 96 -15.77 2.68 3.21
CA PHE A 96 -15.65 1.43 2.43
C PHE A 96 -15.19 0.24 3.29
N ALA A 97 -14.18 0.45 4.15
CA ALA A 97 -13.68 -0.64 4.99
C ALA A 97 -14.70 -1.09 6.04
N GLU A 98 -15.49 -0.18 6.60
CA GLU A 98 -16.59 -0.53 7.53
C GLU A 98 -17.69 -1.31 6.81
N GLN A 99 -18.14 -0.82 5.65
CA GLN A 99 -19.19 -1.46 4.85
C GLN A 99 -18.84 -2.88 4.40
N ASN A 100 -17.55 -3.17 4.22
CA ASN A 100 -17.05 -4.50 3.83
C ASN A 100 -16.55 -5.33 5.03
N ASN A 101 -16.77 -4.84 6.26
CA ASN A 101 -16.35 -5.47 7.50
C ASN A 101 -14.83 -5.79 7.51
N TYR A 102 -13.98 -4.89 7.03
CA TYR A 102 -12.52 -5.07 6.97
C TYR A 102 -11.80 -4.74 8.27
N TRP A 103 -12.52 -4.18 9.25
CA TRP A 103 -12.01 -3.96 10.61
C TRP A 103 -12.23 -5.16 11.53
N ASP A 104 -12.85 -6.23 11.02
CA ASP A 104 -13.10 -7.45 11.77
C ASP A 104 -11.78 -8.06 12.27
N LYS A 105 -11.72 -8.40 13.56
CA LYS A 105 -10.56 -9.05 14.16
C LYS A 105 -10.30 -10.43 13.55
N GLU A 106 -11.31 -11.10 13.00
CA GLU A 106 -11.13 -12.36 12.28
C GLU A 106 -10.39 -12.19 10.94
N LYS A 107 -10.26 -10.95 10.45
CA LYS A 107 -9.48 -10.58 9.26
C LYS A 107 -8.17 -9.87 9.61
N ALA A 108 -7.77 -9.86 10.88
CA ALA A 108 -6.48 -9.38 11.34
C ALA A 108 -5.33 -10.05 10.58
N CYS A 109 -4.35 -9.26 10.14
CA CYS A 109 -3.22 -9.72 9.34
C CYS A 109 -1.89 -9.44 10.02
N GLN A 110 -0.89 -10.27 9.75
CA GLN A 110 0.47 -10.06 10.23
C GLN A 110 1.19 -8.96 9.43
N ALA A 111 0.76 -8.74 8.19
CA ALA A 111 1.22 -7.63 7.38
C ALA A 111 0.06 -6.93 6.64
N TYR A 112 0.22 -5.62 6.47
CA TYR A 112 -0.68 -4.77 5.71
C TYR A 112 0.13 -4.03 4.65
N VAL A 113 -0.27 -4.16 3.39
CA VAL A 113 0.35 -3.44 2.28
C VAL A 113 -0.60 -2.37 1.81
N LEU A 114 -0.18 -1.10 1.91
CA LEU A 114 -0.99 0.05 1.52
C LEU A 114 -0.48 0.58 0.18
N ALA A 115 -1.35 0.50 -0.82
CA ALA A 115 -1.13 0.91 -2.20
C ALA A 115 -2.29 1.82 -2.64
N LEU A 116 -2.36 2.99 -2.01
CA LEU A 116 -3.33 4.04 -2.24
C LEU A 116 -2.63 5.38 -2.50
N GLY A 117 -3.35 6.31 -3.12
CA GLY A 117 -2.94 7.71 -3.21
C GLY A 117 -2.99 8.30 -4.62
N VAL A 118 -2.99 7.48 -5.68
CA VAL A 118 -3.13 7.99 -7.06
C VAL A 118 -4.47 8.71 -7.21
N ASN A 119 -5.55 8.08 -6.76
CA ASN A 119 -6.89 8.67 -6.85
C ASN A 119 -7.04 9.90 -5.94
N ASP A 120 -6.44 9.91 -4.75
CA ASP A 120 -6.46 11.06 -3.84
C ASP A 120 -5.70 12.26 -4.44
N ILE A 121 -4.43 12.06 -4.80
CA ILE A 121 -3.48 13.13 -5.09
C ILE A 121 -3.56 13.60 -6.54
N TYR A 122 -3.73 12.68 -7.51
CA TYR A 122 -3.85 13.06 -8.92
C TYR A 122 -5.30 13.33 -9.33
N ASN A 123 -6.19 12.37 -9.09
CA ASN A 123 -7.54 12.45 -9.66
C ASN A 123 -8.45 13.41 -8.89
N ARG A 124 -8.30 13.48 -7.55
CA ARG A 124 -9.07 14.39 -6.69
C ARG A 124 -8.29 15.63 -6.26
N ASN A 125 -7.03 15.77 -6.70
CA ASN A 125 -6.13 16.89 -6.37
C ASN A 125 -6.07 17.20 -4.86
N MET A 126 -6.10 16.15 -4.03
CA MET A 126 -6.00 16.27 -2.58
C MET A 126 -4.60 16.75 -2.19
N GLU A 127 -4.54 17.62 -1.19
CA GLU A 127 -3.28 18.01 -0.56
C GLU A 127 -2.59 16.78 0.05
N ILE A 128 -1.30 16.60 -0.27
CA ILE A 128 -0.50 15.47 0.25
C ILE A 128 -0.44 15.53 1.78
N GLY A 129 -0.22 16.72 2.33
CA GLY A 129 -0.05 16.92 3.76
C GLY A 129 1.30 16.45 4.27
N THR A 130 1.43 16.38 5.60
CA THR A 130 2.65 15.96 6.30
C THR A 130 2.31 15.07 7.49
N ILE A 131 3.33 14.51 8.16
CA ILE A 131 3.14 13.75 9.40
C ILE A 131 2.48 14.55 10.52
N ASP A 132 2.55 15.89 10.49
CA ASP A 132 1.87 16.76 11.47
C ASP A 132 0.34 16.78 11.30
N ASP A 133 -0.17 16.19 10.21
CA ASP A 133 -1.60 16.01 9.99
C ASP A 133 -2.13 14.73 10.65
N ILE A 134 -1.25 13.90 11.22
CA ILE A 134 -1.59 12.67 11.93
C ILE A 134 -1.56 12.94 13.43
N ASP A 135 -2.72 12.85 14.08
CA ASP A 135 -2.82 12.88 15.53
C ASP A 135 -2.27 11.58 16.12
N LYS A 136 -1.33 11.71 17.06
CA LYS A 136 -0.60 10.58 17.65
C LYS A 136 -1.46 9.72 18.58
N ASN A 137 -2.59 10.24 19.07
CA ASN A 137 -3.41 9.60 20.09
C ASN A 137 -4.78 9.17 19.57
N ASP A 138 -5.34 9.88 18.59
CA ASP A 138 -6.66 9.58 18.05
C ASP A 138 -6.75 9.94 16.57
N TYR A 139 -6.69 8.90 15.72
CA TYR A 139 -6.71 9.06 14.27
C TYR A 139 -7.95 9.76 13.72
N ARG A 140 -9.03 9.83 14.51
CA ARG A 140 -10.28 10.53 14.16
C ARG A 140 -10.13 12.05 14.17
N LYS A 141 -9.02 12.55 14.73
CA LYS A 141 -8.66 13.99 14.78
C LYS A 141 -7.63 14.40 13.73
N ASN A 142 -7.22 13.46 12.87
CA ASN A 142 -6.30 13.76 11.77
C ASN A 142 -6.88 14.87 10.87
N LYS A 143 -6.00 15.70 10.30
CA LYS A 143 -6.45 16.70 9.31
C LYS A 143 -6.90 16.01 8.03
N HIS A 144 -7.77 16.68 7.26
CA HIS A 144 -8.30 16.15 6.00
C HIS A 144 -7.33 16.33 4.82
N THR A 145 -6.12 15.80 4.96
CA THR A 145 -5.10 15.67 3.90
C THR A 145 -4.88 14.20 3.58
N PHE A 146 -4.16 13.89 2.50
CA PHE A 146 -3.82 12.50 2.20
C PHE A 146 -3.04 11.86 3.36
N ALA A 147 -2.05 12.56 3.93
CA ALA A 147 -1.31 12.11 5.09
C ALA A 147 -2.21 11.78 6.28
N GLY A 148 -3.20 12.64 6.58
CA GLY A 148 -4.15 12.39 7.66
C GLY A 148 -5.02 11.15 7.42
N TYR A 149 -5.59 10.99 6.22
CA TYR A 149 -6.39 9.80 5.90
C TYR A 149 -5.57 8.52 5.86
N TYR A 150 -4.39 8.56 5.22
CA TYR A 150 -3.48 7.43 5.12
C TYR A 150 -2.95 7.01 6.50
N GLY A 151 -2.56 7.98 7.33
CA GLY A 151 -2.19 7.76 8.73
C GLY A 151 -3.33 7.16 9.56
N ALA A 152 -4.58 7.54 9.29
CA ALA A 152 -5.73 6.97 9.99
C ALA A 152 -5.94 5.48 9.69
N ILE A 153 -5.74 5.05 8.45
CA ILE A 153 -5.77 3.63 8.07
C ILE A 153 -4.70 2.84 8.84
N ILE A 154 -3.47 3.38 8.90
CA ILE A 154 -2.37 2.74 9.62
C ILE A 154 -2.72 2.61 11.11
N SER A 155 -3.12 3.71 11.76
CA SER A 155 -3.49 3.70 13.18
C SER A 155 -4.62 2.73 13.47
N ARG A 156 -5.65 2.67 12.61
CA ARG A 156 -6.78 1.76 12.79
C ARG A 156 -6.36 0.29 12.71
N TYR A 157 -5.50 -0.09 11.76
CA TYR A 157 -4.98 -1.46 11.70
C TYR A 157 -4.00 -1.79 12.81
N LYS A 158 -3.22 -0.81 13.31
CA LYS A 158 -2.40 -0.98 14.52
C LYS A 158 -3.25 -1.25 15.77
N GLU A 159 -4.42 -0.62 15.91
CA GLU A 159 -5.36 -0.95 17.00
C GLU A 159 -5.85 -2.42 16.93
N ILE A 160 -6.04 -2.96 15.73
CA ILE A 160 -6.51 -4.33 15.50
C ILE A 160 -5.38 -5.35 15.65
N SER A 161 -4.18 -5.02 15.19
CA SER A 161 -3.00 -5.90 15.16
C SER A 161 -1.73 -5.10 15.49
N PRO A 162 -1.43 -4.91 16.79
CA PRO A 162 -0.34 -4.04 17.24
C PRO A 162 1.04 -4.43 16.70
N ASP A 163 1.29 -5.72 16.51
CA ASP A 163 2.59 -6.24 16.05
C ASP A 163 2.71 -6.33 14.51
N ALA A 164 1.66 -5.95 13.77
CA ALA A 164 1.63 -6.08 12.32
C ALA A 164 2.69 -5.21 11.64
N LYS A 165 3.21 -5.70 10.51
CA LYS A 165 4.17 -4.97 9.67
C LYS A 165 3.43 -4.23 8.56
N PHE A 166 3.84 -2.99 8.33
CA PHE A 166 3.24 -2.13 7.32
C PHE A 166 4.22 -1.94 6.19
N PHE A 167 3.74 -2.14 4.97
CA PHE A 167 4.49 -1.90 3.75
C PHE A 167 3.77 -0.84 2.94
N PHE A 168 4.50 0.16 2.46
CA PHE A 168 3.94 1.27 1.72
C PHE A 168 4.39 1.21 0.27
N VAL A 169 3.46 1.37 -0.65
CA VAL A 169 3.71 1.29 -2.10
C VAL A 169 3.58 2.69 -2.69
N THR A 170 4.62 3.14 -3.38
CA THR A 170 4.62 4.42 -4.10
C THR A 170 3.82 4.31 -5.39
N PHE A 171 3.63 5.44 -6.07
CA PHE A 171 3.03 5.43 -7.41
C PHE A 171 3.84 4.56 -8.38
N PRO A 172 3.16 3.92 -9.35
CA PRO A 172 3.85 3.29 -10.47
C PRO A 172 4.65 4.34 -11.23
N ASN A 173 5.82 3.94 -11.74
CA ASN A 173 6.66 4.86 -12.50
C ASN A 173 5.95 5.19 -13.82
N SER A 174 5.72 6.47 -14.09
CA SER A 174 5.35 6.93 -15.42
C SER A 174 6.60 6.94 -16.31
N ASN A 175 6.43 6.71 -17.61
CA ASN A 175 7.51 6.84 -18.60
C ASN A 175 8.05 8.28 -18.76
N THR A 176 7.75 9.18 -17.82
CA THR A 176 8.28 10.54 -17.76
C THR A 176 9.65 10.52 -17.08
N PRO A 177 10.71 11.05 -17.72
CA PRO A 177 12.09 10.95 -17.22
C PRO A 177 12.30 11.53 -15.81
N ASN A 178 11.46 12.48 -15.39
CA ASN A 178 11.50 13.09 -14.07
C ASN A 178 10.23 12.74 -13.29
N ARG A 179 10.40 12.36 -12.03
CA ARG A 179 9.30 12.27 -11.06
C ARG A 179 8.78 13.67 -10.80
N ASP A 180 7.48 13.87 -10.94
CA ASP A 180 6.86 15.15 -10.63
C ASP A 180 6.85 15.44 -9.12
N ASP A 181 6.51 16.68 -8.76
CA ASP A 181 6.48 17.12 -7.36
C ASP A 181 5.51 16.31 -6.50
N LYS A 182 4.42 15.81 -7.09
CA LYS A 182 3.43 14.97 -6.39
C LYS A 182 4.01 13.59 -6.05
N THR A 183 4.72 12.98 -6.98
CA THR A 183 5.41 11.70 -6.76
C THR A 183 6.51 11.85 -5.71
N LEU A 184 7.32 12.91 -5.80
CA LEU A 184 8.36 13.20 -4.81
C LEU A 184 7.76 13.49 -3.43
N GLY A 185 6.67 14.27 -3.37
CA GLY A 185 5.92 14.54 -2.14
C GLY A 185 5.39 13.26 -1.50
N MET A 186 4.79 12.36 -2.29
CA MET A 186 4.33 11.06 -1.81
C MET A 186 5.48 10.21 -1.25
N ILE A 187 6.60 10.10 -1.97
CA ILE A 187 7.77 9.34 -1.50
C ILE A 187 8.30 9.90 -0.18
N ASN A 188 8.44 11.23 -0.08
CA ASN A 188 8.93 11.88 1.13
C ASN A 188 7.98 11.65 2.31
N LEU A 189 6.67 11.70 2.08
CA LEU A 189 5.68 11.37 3.10
C LEU A 189 5.80 9.91 3.54
N LEU A 190 5.93 8.96 2.61
CA LEU A 190 6.07 7.54 2.96
C LEU A 190 7.34 7.27 3.77
N TYR A 191 8.45 7.95 3.48
CA TYR A 191 9.64 7.90 4.32
C TYR A 191 9.35 8.42 5.72
N ALA A 192 8.76 9.62 5.84
CA ALA A 192 8.45 10.22 7.13
C ALA A 192 7.47 9.39 7.98
N ILE A 193 6.56 8.63 7.36
CA ILE A 193 5.63 7.71 8.05
C ILE A 193 6.35 6.44 8.54
N SER A 194 7.46 6.05 7.89
CA SER A 194 8.20 4.82 8.19
C SER A 194 9.26 5.00 9.28
N ASP A 195 9.65 6.24 9.58
CA ASP A 195 10.60 6.62 10.63
C ASP A 195 9.98 6.52 12.04
#